data_AF-A0A0N8K1X5-F1
#
_entry.id   AF-A0A0N8K1X5-F1
#
_cell.length_a   1.000
_cell.length_b   1.000
_cell.length_c   1.000
_cell.angle_alpha   90.00
_cell.angle_beta   90.00
_cell.angle_gamma   90.00
#
_symmetry.space_group_name_H-M   'P 1'
#
loop_
_entity.id
_entity.type
_entity.pdbx_description
1 polymer ?
#
loop_
_entity_poly.entity_id
_entity_poly.type
_entity_poly.pdbx_seq_one_letter_code
_entity_poly.pdbx_strand_id
1 'polypeptide(L)'
;MQKRVTVSLFLLADEAGGAGPSAEDSSSVSTPVLRVSQLDAFELDAALEQLLWSQFYQCFQHLRPGLLTPFEPELKALLQLLLWRFTVYSKSATVGQALLNIRYKNDLSQAQRYRPMSHQQKLWFALCTVGEKWLKERSHGLFLNRPADSHVHKVRRILAALGGLAKVASLLNFLYFLQWGRFPTLTERLLGVRAVFTRPPGPRDMGFQHATRELLWHGFAEFLIFLFPLVSIRRLRAAVHTLLPWAEIKGDSRSLGACLPAACAICSEWPTMPHTIGCEHVFCYYCVKSHAIAEMCFSCPKCGLELKALESLKMQIEMTEFH
;
A
#
# COMPACT_ATOMS: atom_id res chain seq x y z
N MET A 1 -32.14 -41.60 44.07
CA MET A 1 -30.74 -41.16 44.27
C MET A 1 -30.05 -41.16 42.90
N GLN A 2 -30.03 -40.01 42.21
CA GLN A 2 -28.83 -39.17 41.98
C GLN A 2 -27.66 -39.97 41.37
N LYS A 3 -27.35 -39.79 40.08
CA LYS A 3 -26.41 -38.81 39.47
C LYS A 3 -25.39 -39.68 38.69
N ARG A 4 -24.94 -39.43 37.46
CA ARG A 4 -24.70 -38.20 36.69
C ARG A 4 -24.61 -38.58 35.21
N VAL A 5 -25.34 -37.83 34.38
CA VAL A 5 -25.05 -37.62 32.96
C VAL A 5 -23.85 -36.67 32.89
N THR A 6 -22.77 -37.05 32.20
CA THR A 6 -21.75 -36.09 31.75
C THR A 6 -21.42 -36.39 30.29
N VAL A 7 -22.11 -35.60 29.47
CA VAL A 7 -21.92 -35.21 28.06
C VAL A 7 -20.59 -35.63 27.41
N SER A 8 -20.71 -36.55 26.45
CA SER A 8 -19.81 -36.74 25.33
C SER A 8 -19.74 -35.48 24.45
N LEU A 9 -18.56 -34.89 24.31
CA LEU A 9 -18.24 -33.98 23.22
C LEU A 9 -16.73 -34.02 22.92
N PHE A 10 -16.20 -35.21 22.60
CA PHE A 10 -14.78 -35.37 22.23
C PHE A 10 -14.50 -36.46 21.18
N LEU A 11 -15.53 -36.93 20.46
CA LEU A 11 -15.40 -38.05 19.51
C LEU A 11 -16.12 -37.77 18.18
N LEU A 12 -15.84 -36.64 17.53
CA LEU A 12 -16.29 -36.36 16.15
C LEU A 12 -15.26 -35.50 15.38
N ALA A 13 -13.99 -35.89 15.41
CA ALA A 13 -12.98 -35.33 14.50
C ALA A 13 -11.87 -36.34 14.15
N ASP A 14 -12.19 -37.64 14.21
CA ASP A 14 -11.37 -38.69 13.60
C ASP A 14 -12.20 -39.28 12.45
N GLU A 15 -11.56 -39.54 11.32
CA GLU A 15 -12.12 -39.93 10.01
C GLU A 15 -12.52 -38.80 9.06
N ALA A 16 -11.52 -38.06 8.59
CA ALA A 16 -11.47 -37.61 7.19
C ALA A 16 -10.06 -37.84 6.63
N GLY A 17 -9.88 -39.03 6.05
CA GLY A 17 -9.00 -39.32 4.91
C GLY A 17 -7.63 -38.64 4.83
N GLY A 18 -6.61 -39.37 5.27
CA GLY A 18 -5.54 -39.81 4.37
C GLY A 18 -4.64 -38.77 3.72
N ALA A 19 -3.66 -38.28 4.48
CA ALA A 19 -2.29 -38.11 4.00
C ALA A 19 -1.37 -38.02 5.23
N GLY A 20 -0.83 -39.15 5.67
CA GLY A 20 0.26 -39.15 6.63
C GLY A 20 1.44 -38.31 6.09
N PRO A 21 2.34 -37.81 6.95
CA PRO A 21 3.58 -37.23 6.47
C PRO A 21 4.41 -38.36 5.89
N SER A 22 4.24 -38.61 4.59
CA SER A 22 5.08 -39.50 3.83
C SER A 22 6.53 -39.06 4.04
N ALA A 23 7.28 -39.99 4.61
CA ALA A 23 8.71 -39.99 4.71
C ALA A 23 9.31 -40.07 3.28
N GLU A 24 9.23 -38.96 2.55
CA GLU A 24 9.93 -38.70 1.29
C GLU A 24 10.67 -37.36 1.40
N ASP A 25 11.50 -37.18 2.43
CA ASP A 25 12.56 -36.16 2.41
C ASP A 25 13.86 -36.82 1.90
N SER A 26 13.81 -37.35 0.67
CA SER A 26 15.00 -37.83 -0.04
C SER A 26 15.75 -36.64 -0.66
N SER A 27 16.84 -36.25 0.01
CA SER A 27 18.01 -35.60 -0.60
C SER A 27 17.82 -34.27 -1.36
N SER A 28 17.06 -33.31 -0.85
CA SER A 28 17.08 -31.94 -1.40
C SER A 28 18.18 -31.10 -0.75
N VAL A 29 19.10 -30.56 -1.58
CA VAL A 29 20.01 -29.49 -1.17
C VAL A 29 19.16 -28.30 -0.72
N SER A 30 19.34 -27.83 0.51
CA SER A 30 18.58 -26.71 1.05
C SER A 30 18.83 -25.44 0.24
N THR A 31 17.86 -25.02 -0.56
CA THR A 31 17.95 -23.77 -1.33
C THR A 31 17.80 -22.56 -0.40
N PRO A 32 18.70 -21.56 -0.50
CA PRO A 32 18.58 -20.35 0.31
C PRO A 32 17.32 -19.56 -0.05
N VAL A 33 16.67 -18.97 0.96
CA VAL A 33 15.44 -18.18 0.79
C VAL A 33 15.76 -16.78 0.30
N LEU A 34 14.95 -16.24 -0.59
CA LEU A 34 15.07 -14.85 -1.04
C LEU A 34 14.80 -13.86 0.09
N ARG A 35 15.55 -12.76 0.11
CA ARG A 35 15.43 -11.71 1.14
C ARG A 35 14.00 -11.21 1.25
N VAL A 36 13.40 -10.84 0.13
CA VAL A 36 12.01 -10.34 0.06
C VAL A 36 11.05 -11.32 0.74
N SER A 37 11.10 -12.61 0.38
CA SER A 37 10.23 -13.63 0.98
C SER A 37 10.47 -13.84 2.48
N GLN A 38 11.69 -13.57 2.98
CA GLN A 38 11.94 -13.57 4.42
C GLN A 38 11.27 -12.37 5.09
N LEU A 39 11.37 -11.15 4.52
CA LEU A 39 10.68 -9.97 5.07
C LEU A 39 9.16 -10.10 5.00
N ASP A 40 8.63 -10.58 3.87
CA ASP A 40 7.19 -10.82 3.68
C ASP A 40 6.66 -11.78 4.74
N ALA A 41 7.44 -12.80 5.13
CA ALA A 41 7.05 -13.70 6.20
C ALA A 41 6.88 -12.98 7.55
N PHE A 42 7.77 -12.04 7.89
CA PHE A 42 7.65 -11.24 9.12
C PHE A 42 6.47 -10.27 9.08
N GLU A 43 6.25 -9.62 7.95
CA GLU A 43 5.10 -8.71 7.77
C GLU A 43 3.79 -9.49 7.92
N LEU A 44 3.72 -10.68 7.31
CA LEU A 44 2.57 -11.56 7.41
C LEU A 44 2.37 -12.08 8.84
N ASP A 45 3.44 -12.43 9.55
CA ASP A 45 3.36 -12.81 10.97
C ASP A 45 2.83 -11.67 11.84
N ALA A 46 3.26 -10.42 11.58
CA ALA A 46 2.77 -9.25 12.31
C ALA A 46 1.29 -8.97 12.02
N ALA A 47 0.86 -9.05 10.75
CA ALA A 47 -0.54 -8.89 10.37
C ALA A 47 -1.44 -9.98 10.98
N LEU A 48 -0.97 -11.23 10.99
CA LEU A 48 -1.68 -12.35 11.61
C LEU A 48 -1.78 -12.18 13.14
N GLU A 49 -0.72 -11.70 13.80
CA GLU A 49 -0.76 -11.40 15.23
C GLU A 49 -1.80 -10.31 15.54
N GLN A 50 -1.84 -9.24 14.73
CA GLN A 50 -2.84 -8.17 14.89
C GLN A 50 -4.27 -8.67 14.69
N LEU A 51 -4.51 -9.49 13.67
CA LEU A 51 -5.83 -10.05 13.39
C LEU A 51 -6.28 -11.02 14.48
N LEU A 52 -5.39 -11.87 14.97
CA LEU A 52 -5.71 -12.75 16.10
C LEU A 52 -6.03 -11.95 17.36
N TRP A 53 -5.29 -10.87 17.62
CA TRP A 53 -5.57 -10.00 18.74
C TRP A 53 -6.90 -9.25 18.59
N SER A 54 -7.24 -8.78 17.40
CA SER A 54 -8.53 -8.11 17.17
C SER A 54 -9.70 -9.06 17.36
N GLN A 55 -9.62 -10.29 16.83
CA GLN A 55 -10.64 -11.31 17.03
C GLN A 55 -10.73 -11.73 18.50
N PHE A 56 -9.60 -11.86 19.17
CA PHE A 56 -9.56 -12.13 20.60
C PHE A 56 -10.28 -11.02 21.37
N TYR A 57 -9.95 -9.74 21.13
CA TYR A 57 -10.59 -8.61 21.80
C TYR A 57 -12.10 -8.55 21.55
N GLN A 58 -12.56 -8.88 20.33
CA GLN A 58 -13.99 -8.98 19.99
C GLN A 58 -14.76 -9.94 20.93
N CYS A 59 -14.18 -11.08 21.27
CA CYS A 59 -14.79 -12.02 22.21
C CYS A 59 -14.98 -11.43 23.62
N PHE A 60 -14.15 -10.46 24.01
CA PHE A 60 -14.18 -9.85 25.34
C PHE A 60 -14.90 -8.49 25.38
N GLN A 61 -15.53 -8.05 24.29
CA GLN A 61 -16.25 -6.76 24.21
C GLN A 61 -17.39 -6.62 25.22
N HIS A 62 -17.97 -7.73 25.68
CA HIS A 62 -19.09 -7.75 26.62
C HIS A 62 -18.64 -7.74 28.09
N LEU A 63 -17.34 -7.84 28.39
CA LEU A 63 -16.84 -7.73 29.76
C LEU A 63 -16.70 -6.26 30.16
N ARG A 64 -16.78 -5.99 31.47
CA ARG A 64 -16.60 -4.64 32.02
C ARG A 64 -15.29 -4.01 31.51
N PRO A 65 -15.35 -2.80 30.92
CA PRO A 65 -14.16 -2.10 30.47
C PRO A 65 -13.27 -1.77 31.69
N GLY A 66 -12.02 -2.22 31.66
CA GLY A 66 -11.03 -1.96 32.72
C GLY A 66 -10.50 -3.18 33.47
N LEU A 67 -11.15 -4.35 33.40
CA LEU A 67 -10.56 -5.58 33.95
C LEU A 67 -9.46 -6.17 33.05
N LEU A 68 -9.53 -5.90 31.74
CA LEU A 68 -8.62 -6.45 30.74
C LEU A 68 -7.34 -5.62 30.57
N THR A 69 -7.37 -4.32 30.88
CA THR A 69 -6.23 -3.42 30.68
C THR A 69 -4.97 -3.78 31.49
N PRO A 70 -5.03 -4.25 32.76
CA PRO A 70 -3.82 -4.67 33.47
C PRO A 70 -3.27 -6.02 33.01
N PHE A 71 -4.10 -6.88 32.43
CA PHE A 71 -3.75 -8.23 31.99
C PHE A 71 -3.45 -8.32 30.49
N GLU A 72 -3.76 -7.29 29.71
CA GLU A 72 -3.49 -7.18 28.28
C GLU A 72 -2.10 -7.70 27.85
N PRO A 73 -0.97 -7.26 28.43
CA PRO A 73 0.35 -7.75 28.04
C PRO A 73 0.57 -9.23 28.37
N GLU A 74 -0.04 -9.75 29.43
CA GLU A 74 0.04 -11.16 29.81
C GLU A 74 -0.75 -12.04 28.85
N LEU A 75 -1.95 -11.60 28.46
CA LEU A 75 -2.80 -12.30 27.49
C LEU A 75 -2.15 -12.32 26.11
N LYS A 76 -1.57 -11.20 25.67
CA LYS A 76 -0.86 -11.13 24.39
C LYS A 76 0.36 -12.05 24.37
N ALA A 77 1.15 -12.09 25.44
CA ALA A 77 2.27 -13.02 25.56
C ALA A 77 1.81 -14.49 25.59
N LEU A 78 0.71 -14.80 26.28
CA LEU A 78 0.12 -16.13 26.30
C LEU A 78 -0.35 -16.57 24.91
N LEU A 79 -0.99 -15.66 24.16
CA LEU A 79 -1.40 -15.92 22.78
C LEU A 79 -0.19 -16.18 21.87
N GLN A 80 0.86 -15.37 21.98
CA GLN A 80 2.12 -15.58 21.25
C GLN A 80 2.79 -16.90 21.63
N LEU A 81 2.76 -17.29 22.91
CA LEU A 81 3.32 -18.56 23.38
C LEU A 81 2.52 -19.76 22.86
N LEU A 82 1.18 -19.66 22.82
CA LEU A 82 0.31 -20.67 22.19
C LEU A 82 0.63 -20.79 20.69
N LEU A 83 0.71 -19.68 19.97
CA LEU A 83 1.10 -19.68 18.56
C LEU A 83 2.44 -20.36 18.36
N TRP A 84 3.45 -19.97 19.14
CA TRP A 84 4.78 -20.59 19.10
C TRP A 84 4.73 -22.11 19.37
N ARG A 85 3.92 -22.55 20.35
CA ARG A 85 3.77 -23.95 20.73
C ARG A 85 3.14 -24.81 19.65
N PHE A 86 2.22 -24.25 18.85
CA PHE A 86 1.58 -24.97 17.75
C PHE A 86 2.34 -24.86 16.42
N THR A 87 3.10 -23.79 16.21
CA THR A 87 3.77 -23.49 14.94
C THR A 87 5.25 -23.84 14.99
N VAL A 88 6.06 -23.03 15.68
CA VAL A 88 7.52 -23.17 15.74
C VAL A 88 7.93 -24.45 16.45
N TYR A 89 7.27 -24.83 17.54
CA TYR A 89 7.62 -26.06 18.26
C TYR A 89 7.36 -27.32 17.42
N SER A 90 6.18 -27.42 16.79
CA SER A 90 5.75 -28.60 16.03
C SER A 90 6.36 -28.64 14.62
N LYS A 91 6.28 -27.52 13.87
CA LYS A 91 6.63 -27.46 12.43
C LYS A 91 7.97 -26.76 12.15
N SER A 92 8.63 -26.19 13.16
CA SER A 92 9.86 -25.40 13.01
C SER A 92 9.71 -24.25 12.01
N ALA A 93 8.53 -23.64 11.95
CA ALA A 93 8.24 -22.46 11.14
C ALA A 93 7.23 -21.56 11.89
N THR A 94 7.31 -20.26 11.65
CA THR A 94 6.21 -19.34 12.00
C THR A 94 5.03 -19.53 11.03
N VAL A 95 3.90 -18.88 11.31
CA VAL A 95 2.69 -19.02 10.48
C VAL A 95 2.94 -18.42 9.09
N GLY A 96 3.47 -17.20 9.02
CA GLY A 96 3.82 -16.52 7.79
C GLY A 96 4.87 -17.28 6.98
N GLN A 97 5.87 -17.85 7.66
CA GLN A 97 6.84 -18.72 6.99
C GLN A 97 6.19 -19.99 6.42
N ALA A 98 5.29 -20.63 7.17
CA ALA A 98 4.58 -21.81 6.69
C ALA A 98 3.74 -21.52 5.45
N LEU A 99 3.08 -20.35 5.38
CA LEU A 99 2.32 -19.89 4.21
C LEU A 99 3.21 -19.66 2.98
N LEU A 100 4.45 -19.22 3.18
CA LEU A 100 5.43 -19.02 2.12
C LEU A 100 6.31 -20.26 1.85
N ASN A 101 5.96 -21.43 2.40
CA ASN A 101 6.73 -22.67 2.30
C ASN A 101 8.19 -22.55 2.83
N ILE A 102 8.41 -21.70 3.84
CA ILE A 102 9.70 -21.48 4.51
C ILE A 102 9.70 -22.22 5.86
N ARG A 103 10.84 -22.81 6.24
CA ARG A 103 11.08 -23.45 7.54
C ARG A 103 12.44 -23.06 8.11
N TYR A 104 12.56 -23.12 9.43
CA TYR A 104 13.83 -22.92 10.11
C TYR A 104 14.71 -24.17 10.09
N LYS A 105 15.97 -23.97 9.72
CA LYS A 105 17.07 -24.94 9.76
C LYS A 105 18.09 -24.50 10.80
N ASN A 106 18.69 -25.46 11.50
CA ASN A 106 19.84 -25.20 12.36
C ASN A 106 21.13 -25.01 11.53
N ASP A 107 21.80 -23.87 11.63
CA ASP A 107 23.05 -23.57 10.90
C ASP A 107 24.32 -23.94 11.70
N LEU A 108 24.20 -24.25 13.00
CA LEU A 108 25.34 -24.62 13.85
C LEU A 108 25.99 -25.94 13.42
N SER A 109 25.20 -26.86 12.88
CA SER A 109 25.73 -28.04 12.21
C SER A 109 25.90 -27.71 10.74
N GLN A 110 27.15 -27.60 10.27
CA GLN A 110 27.53 -27.36 8.86
C GLN A 110 27.20 -28.54 7.93
N ALA A 111 26.09 -29.24 8.20
CA ALA A 111 25.58 -30.30 7.36
C ALA A 111 24.77 -29.69 6.20
N GLN A 112 25.09 -30.13 4.98
CA GLN A 112 24.32 -29.79 3.78
C GLN A 112 22.86 -30.26 3.88
N ARG A 113 22.60 -31.30 4.67
CA ARG A 113 21.25 -31.85 4.92
C ARG A 113 20.42 -30.96 5.84
N TYR A 114 19.10 -30.99 5.65
CA TYR A 114 18.16 -30.32 6.55
C TYR A 114 18.23 -30.96 7.94
N ARG A 115 18.39 -30.13 8.98
CA ARG A 115 18.30 -30.53 10.38
C ARG A 115 17.36 -29.57 11.11
N PRO A 116 16.30 -30.08 11.74
CA PRO A 116 15.38 -29.24 12.50
C PRO A 116 16.08 -28.57 13.69
N MET A 117 15.49 -27.48 14.19
CA MET A 117 15.99 -26.77 15.37
C MET A 117 16.03 -27.67 16.61
N SER A 118 17.09 -27.55 17.41
CA SER A 118 17.20 -28.23 18.70
C SER A 118 16.10 -27.75 19.67
N HIS A 119 15.65 -28.61 20.59
CA HIS A 119 14.68 -28.23 21.61
C HIS A 119 15.13 -27.02 22.45
N GLN A 120 16.42 -26.94 22.77
CA GLN A 120 16.98 -25.79 23.49
C GLN A 120 16.95 -24.52 22.65
N GLN A 121 17.31 -24.61 21.35
CA GLN A 121 17.23 -23.46 20.44
C GLN A 121 15.79 -22.98 20.27
N LYS A 122 14.82 -23.90 20.17
CA LYS A 122 13.40 -23.56 20.11
C LYS A 122 12.98 -22.79 21.37
N LEU A 123 13.36 -23.28 22.56
CA LEU A 123 13.01 -22.62 23.82
C LEU A 123 13.66 -21.23 23.96
N TRP A 124 14.96 -21.11 23.68
CA TRP A 124 15.65 -19.83 23.68
C TRP A 124 15.05 -18.86 22.66
N PHE A 125 14.64 -19.35 21.49
CA PHE A 125 14.00 -18.53 20.47
C PHE A 125 12.67 -17.97 20.98
N ALA A 126 11.85 -18.82 21.61
CA ALA A 126 10.59 -18.42 22.25
C ALA A 126 10.84 -17.36 23.33
N LEU A 127 11.80 -17.63 24.21
CA LEU A 127 12.12 -16.76 25.33
C LEU A 127 12.59 -15.38 24.84
N CYS A 128 13.45 -15.32 23.82
CA CYS A 128 13.91 -14.06 23.27
C CYS A 128 12.80 -13.30 22.53
N THR A 129 11.97 -13.98 21.72
CA THR A 129 10.96 -13.32 20.90
C THR A 129 9.72 -12.88 21.69
N VAL A 130 9.14 -13.79 22.48
CA VAL A 130 7.99 -13.51 23.34
C VAL A 130 8.43 -12.64 24.52
N GLY A 131 9.59 -12.93 25.10
CA GLY A 131 10.12 -12.18 26.25
C GLY A 131 10.49 -10.74 25.90
N GLU A 132 11.08 -10.45 24.72
CA GLU A 132 11.34 -9.06 24.31
C GLU A 132 10.03 -8.27 24.18
N LYS A 133 9.01 -8.84 23.52
CA LYS A 133 7.71 -8.17 23.34
C LYS A 133 7.01 -7.92 24.68
N TRP A 134 6.92 -8.94 25.52
CA TRP A 134 6.34 -8.83 26.85
C TRP A 134 7.08 -7.84 27.74
N LEU A 135 8.42 -7.92 27.77
CA LEU A 135 9.23 -7.01 28.59
C LEU A 135 9.07 -5.57 28.13
N LYS A 136 8.99 -5.31 26.83
CA LYS A 136 8.76 -3.97 26.29
C LYS A 136 7.43 -3.39 26.78
N GLU A 137 6.34 -4.15 26.65
CA GLU A 137 5.01 -3.72 27.07
C GLU A 137 4.92 -3.56 28.60
N ARG A 138 5.49 -4.50 29.35
CA ARG A 138 5.47 -4.49 30.83
C ARG A 138 6.43 -3.46 31.44
N SER A 139 7.51 -3.11 30.74
CA SER A 139 8.50 -2.14 31.23
C SER A 139 7.89 -0.76 31.49
N HIS A 140 6.90 -0.37 30.70
CA HIS A 140 6.17 0.88 30.89
C HIS A 140 5.39 0.89 32.22
N GLY A 141 4.81 -0.24 32.64
CA GLY A 141 4.06 -0.34 33.90
C GLY A 141 4.92 -0.57 35.15
N LEU A 142 5.99 -1.37 35.04
CA LEU A 142 6.84 -1.75 36.18
C LEU A 142 7.86 -0.67 36.58
N PHE A 143 8.41 0.09 35.62
CA PHE A 143 9.54 1.00 35.89
C PHE A 143 9.14 2.49 35.95
N LEU A 144 8.03 2.91 35.35
CA LEU A 144 7.57 4.31 35.44
C LEU A 144 6.69 4.60 36.67
N ASN A 145 5.97 3.61 37.20
CA ASN A 145 5.04 3.81 38.32
C ASN A 145 5.66 3.58 39.70
N ARG A 146 6.95 3.20 39.80
CA ARG A 146 7.60 2.93 41.10
C ARG A 146 8.38 4.16 41.58
N PRO A 147 8.23 4.57 42.86
CA PRO A 147 8.93 5.73 43.41
C PRO A 147 10.46 5.59 43.35
N ALA A 148 11.09 6.77 43.29
CA ALA A 148 12.49 7.05 43.00
C ALA A 148 13.49 6.55 44.07
N ASP A 149 13.61 5.25 44.27
CA ASP A 149 14.71 4.68 45.06
C ASP A 149 16.04 4.71 44.26
N SER A 150 17.15 5.02 44.94
CA SER A 150 18.49 5.16 44.33
C SER A 150 18.92 3.93 43.49
N HIS A 151 18.54 2.73 43.91
CA HIS A 151 18.82 1.50 43.17
C HIS A 151 17.93 1.33 41.92
N VAL A 152 16.67 1.76 41.97
CA VAL A 152 15.73 1.68 40.85
C VAL A 152 16.17 2.60 39.70
N HIS A 153 16.70 3.79 40.02
CA HIS A 153 17.25 4.70 39.02
C HIS A 153 18.47 4.13 38.28
N LYS A 154 19.38 3.45 39.01
CA LYS A 154 20.54 2.78 38.41
C LYS A 154 20.10 1.66 37.46
N VAL A 155 19.20 0.78 37.92
CA VAL A 155 18.65 -0.32 37.11
C VAL A 155 17.93 0.21 35.87
N ARG A 156 17.12 1.27 36.02
CA ARG A 156 16.43 1.92 34.89
C ARG A 156 17.41 2.46 33.86
N ARG A 157 18.50 3.11 34.28
CA ARG A 157 19.52 3.64 33.37
C ARG A 157 20.23 2.51 32.62
N ILE A 158 20.56 1.42 33.32
CA ILE A 158 21.20 0.25 32.71
C ILE A 158 20.26 -0.42 31.70
N LEU A 159 18.99 -0.65 32.06
CA LEU A 159 18.00 -1.23 31.16
C LEU A 159 17.73 -0.34 29.94
N ALA A 160 17.64 0.99 30.13
CA ALA A 160 17.48 1.92 29.02
C ALA A 160 18.71 1.93 28.09
N ALA A 161 19.93 1.90 28.66
CA ALA A 161 21.16 1.80 27.88
C ALA A 161 21.27 0.47 27.14
N LEU A 162 20.94 -0.66 27.79
CA LEU A 162 20.93 -1.99 27.20
C LEU A 162 19.88 -2.10 26.08
N GLY A 163 18.69 -1.54 26.31
CA GLY A 163 17.64 -1.45 25.30
C GLY A 163 18.07 -0.62 24.08
N GLY A 164 18.72 0.53 24.32
CA GLY A 164 19.31 1.35 23.26
C GLY A 164 20.39 0.60 22.47
N LEU A 165 21.32 -0.06 23.16
CA LEU A 165 22.37 -0.86 22.53
C LEU A 165 21.80 -2.04 21.73
N ALA A 166 20.78 -2.73 22.26
CA ALA A 166 20.09 -3.79 21.55
C ALA A 166 19.40 -3.28 20.28
N LYS A 167 18.81 -2.08 20.29
CA LYS A 167 18.22 -1.46 19.09
C LYS A 167 19.28 -1.10 18.06
N VAL A 168 20.40 -0.50 18.47
CA VAL A 168 21.54 -0.23 17.56
C VAL A 168 22.08 -1.53 16.97
N ALA A 169 22.28 -2.56 17.79
CA ALA A 169 22.71 -3.87 17.32
C ALA A 169 21.70 -4.47 16.32
N SER A 170 20.40 -4.28 16.56
CA SER A 170 19.34 -4.78 15.67
C SER A 170 19.34 -4.08 14.32
N LEU A 171 19.59 -2.77 14.32
CA LEU A 171 19.75 -1.98 13.10
C LEU A 171 20.98 -2.43 12.30
N LEU A 172 22.14 -2.58 12.97
CA LEU A 172 23.36 -3.08 12.32
C LEU A 172 23.17 -4.50 11.75
N ASN A 173 22.47 -5.37 12.49
CA ASN A 173 22.11 -6.70 12.01
C ASN A 173 21.26 -6.64 10.75
N PHE A 174 20.26 -5.76 10.74
CA PHE A 174 19.37 -5.56 9.61
C PHE A 174 20.10 -4.99 8.39
N LEU A 175 21.00 -4.01 8.56
CA LEU A 175 21.84 -3.50 7.48
C LEU A 175 22.74 -4.58 6.88
N TYR A 176 23.36 -5.40 7.73
CA TYR A 176 24.14 -6.55 7.29
C TYR A 176 23.27 -7.58 6.55
N PHE A 177 22.04 -7.78 7.03
CA PHE A 177 21.07 -8.65 6.38
C PHE A 177 20.65 -8.13 5.00
N LEU A 178 20.50 -6.82 4.80
CA LEU A 178 20.21 -6.26 3.47
C LEU A 178 21.33 -6.55 2.48
N GLN A 179 22.59 -6.62 2.93
CA GLN A 179 23.75 -6.94 2.09
C GLN A 179 23.88 -8.45 1.82
N TRP A 180 23.78 -9.31 2.84
CA TRP A 180 24.06 -10.75 2.74
C TRP A 180 22.81 -11.64 2.64
N GLY A 181 21.70 -11.26 3.29
CA GLY A 181 20.41 -11.95 3.19
C GLY A 181 20.24 -13.23 4.01
N ARG A 182 21.10 -13.46 5.01
CA ARG A 182 21.19 -14.75 5.72
C ARG A 182 20.36 -14.84 7.00
N PHE A 183 20.35 -13.78 7.82
CA PHE A 183 19.68 -13.73 9.13
C PHE A 183 18.96 -12.38 9.34
N PRO A 184 17.62 -12.32 9.16
CA PRO A 184 16.79 -11.13 9.34
C PRO A 184 16.88 -10.50 10.73
N THR A 185 16.78 -11.32 11.78
CA THR A 185 16.74 -10.85 13.17
C THR A 185 18.04 -11.16 13.92
N LEU A 186 18.35 -10.36 14.95
CA LEU A 186 19.48 -10.61 15.83
C LEU A 186 19.34 -11.93 16.59
N THR A 187 18.11 -12.26 17.02
CA THR A 187 17.81 -13.48 17.75
C THR A 187 18.10 -14.70 16.89
N GLU A 188 17.72 -14.69 15.60
CA GLU A 188 18.08 -15.75 14.66
C GLU A 188 19.59 -15.88 14.47
N ARG A 189 20.32 -14.75 14.41
CA ARG A 189 21.79 -14.77 14.29
C ARG A 189 22.46 -15.36 15.53
N LEU A 190 22.03 -14.97 16.73
CA LEU A 190 22.59 -15.46 17.99
C LEU A 190 22.33 -16.96 18.18
N LEU A 191 21.14 -17.43 17.81
CA LEU A 191 20.77 -18.83 17.94
C LEU A 191 21.25 -19.71 16.76
N GLY A 192 21.75 -19.10 15.68
CA GLY A 192 22.22 -19.80 14.48
C GLY A 192 21.07 -20.48 13.71
N VAL A 193 19.94 -19.80 13.58
CA VAL A 193 18.73 -20.34 12.94
C VAL A 193 18.54 -19.69 11.58
N ARG A 194 18.49 -20.48 10.51
CA ARG A 194 18.31 -19.98 9.14
C ARG A 194 16.93 -20.33 8.58
N ALA A 195 16.30 -19.39 7.88
CA ALA A 195 15.16 -19.66 7.00
C ALA A 195 15.59 -20.39 5.71
N VAL A 196 14.99 -21.54 5.43
CA VAL A 196 15.23 -22.41 4.26
C VAL A 196 13.89 -22.76 3.63
N PHE A 197 13.83 -22.90 2.30
CA PHE A 197 12.61 -23.39 1.65
C PHE A 197 12.36 -24.87 1.96
N THR A 198 11.11 -25.18 2.29
CA THR A 198 10.63 -26.54 2.59
C THR A 198 10.55 -27.40 1.36
N ARG A 199 10.13 -26.79 0.25
CA ARG A 199 10.07 -27.37 -1.08
C ARG A 199 10.86 -26.46 -2.00
N PRO A 200 11.57 -26.98 -3.02
CA PRO A 200 12.18 -26.11 -4.02
C PRO A 200 11.08 -25.18 -4.54
N PRO A 201 11.30 -23.85 -4.54
CA PRO A 201 10.30 -22.95 -5.09
C PRO A 201 10.01 -23.43 -6.51
N GLY A 202 8.74 -23.70 -6.81
CA GLY A 202 8.32 -23.89 -8.19
C GLY A 202 8.78 -22.69 -9.03
N PRO A 203 8.79 -22.81 -10.38
CA PRO A 203 9.07 -21.67 -11.24
C PRO A 203 8.21 -20.51 -10.75
N ARG A 204 8.91 -19.51 -10.21
CA ARG A 204 8.27 -18.37 -9.57
C ARG A 204 7.43 -17.74 -10.66
N ASP A 205 6.14 -17.51 -10.42
CA ASP A 205 5.27 -16.69 -11.28
C ASP A 205 5.74 -15.23 -11.21
N MET A 206 6.99 -15.00 -11.61
CA MET A 206 7.56 -13.70 -11.88
C MET A 206 6.89 -13.21 -13.15
N GLY A 207 5.92 -12.33 -13.01
CA GLY A 207 5.61 -11.43 -14.11
C GLY A 207 4.18 -10.98 -14.22
N PHE A 208 3.18 -11.71 -13.73
CA PHE A 208 1.81 -11.32 -14.09
C PHE A 208 1.32 -10.07 -13.37
N GLN A 209 1.61 -9.84 -12.09
CA GLN A 209 1.04 -8.64 -11.45
C GLN A 209 1.55 -7.32 -12.03
N HIS A 210 2.84 -7.24 -12.35
CA HIS A 210 3.43 -6.04 -12.94
C HIS A 210 3.11 -5.94 -14.44
N ALA A 211 3.22 -7.04 -15.19
CA ALA A 211 2.86 -7.06 -16.61
C ALA A 211 1.35 -6.81 -16.82
N THR A 212 0.48 -7.37 -15.98
CA THR A 212 -0.97 -7.13 -16.03
C THR A 212 -1.29 -5.69 -15.67
N ARG A 213 -0.60 -5.09 -14.70
CA ARG A 213 -0.76 -3.66 -14.39
C ARG A 213 -0.34 -2.78 -15.57
N GLU A 214 0.78 -3.10 -16.19
CA GLU A 214 1.29 -2.36 -17.35
C GLU A 214 0.38 -2.52 -18.57
N LEU A 215 -0.08 -3.74 -18.85
CA LEU A 215 -1.07 -4.02 -19.89
C LEU A 215 -2.40 -3.29 -19.65
N LEU A 216 -2.86 -3.23 -18.40
CA LEU A 216 -4.07 -2.49 -18.03
C LEU A 216 -3.90 -0.99 -18.32
N TRP A 217 -2.76 -0.40 -17.92
CA TRP A 217 -2.49 1.02 -18.17
C TRP A 217 -2.34 1.33 -19.65
N HIS A 218 -1.67 0.46 -20.42
CA HIS A 218 -1.56 0.60 -21.87
C HIS A 218 -2.92 0.49 -22.55
N GLY A 219 -3.72 -0.54 -22.23
CA GLY A 219 -5.06 -0.69 -22.77
C GLY A 219 -5.95 0.50 -22.42
N PHE A 220 -5.92 0.96 -21.17
CA PHE A 220 -6.65 2.16 -20.74
C PHE A 220 -6.25 3.41 -21.53
N ALA A 221 -4.95 3.61 -21.77
CA ALA A 221 -4.46 4.74 -22.57
C ALA A 221 -4.93 4.67 -24.03
N GLU A 222 -4.89 3.50 -24.66
CA GLU A 222 -5.42 3.29 -26.01
C GLU A 222 -6.91 3.65 -26.09
N PHE A 223 -7.72 3.18 -25.12
CA PHE A 223 -9.13 3.55 -25.04
C PHE A 223 -9.33 5.06 -24.89
N LEU A 224 -8.54 5.74 -24.05
CA LEU A 224 -8.63 7.19 -23.88
C LEU A 224 -8.27 7.96 -25.15
N ILE A 225 -7.30 7.49 -25.94
CA ILE A 225 -6.94 8.12 -27.22
C ILE A 225 -8.12 8.05 -28.21
N PHE A 226 -8.88 6.96 -28.23
CA PHE A 226 -10.10 6.88 -29.06
C PHE A 226 -11.25 7.74 -28.55
N LEU A 227 -11.33 7.94 -27.23
CA LEU A 227 -12.34 8.81 -26.62
C LEU A 227 -11.98 10.30 -26.74
N PHE A 228 -10.69 10.65 -26.86
CA PHE A 228 -10.22 12.04 -26.90
C PHE A 228 -10.86 12.88 -28.03
N PRO A 229 -10.98 12.41 -29.29
CA PRO A 229 -11.68 13.14 -30.36
C PRO A 229 -13.19 13.32 -30.11
N LEU A 230 -13.81 12.45 -29.31
CA LEU A 230 -15.24 12.52 -28.99
C LEU A 230 -15.53 13.54 -27.88
N VAL A 231 -14.53 13.90 -27.08
CA VAL A 231 -14.64 14.94 -26.06
C VAL A 231 -14.44 16.30 -26.72
N SER A 232 -15.54 17.00 -26.98
CA SER A 232 -15.47 18.40 -27.42
C SER A 232 -14.83 19.26 -26.32
N ILE A 233 -13.55 19.62 -26.52
CA ILE A 233 -12.77 20.51 -25.64
C ILE A 233 -13.52 21.81 -25.31
N ARG A 234 -14.41 22.28 -26.19
CA ARG A 234 -15.28 23.44 -25.97
C ARG A 234 -16.35 23.19 -24.90
N ARG A 235 -17.03 22.04 -24.90
CA ARG A 235 -18.01 21.69 -23.85
C ARG A 235 -17.30 21.45 -22.53
N LEU A 236 -16.11 20.84 -22.55
CA LEU A 236 -15.29 20.68 -21.35
C LEU A 236 -14.85 22.04 -20.80
N ARG A 237 -14.38 22.97 -21.64
CA ARG A 237 -13.98 24.32 -21.23
C ARG A 237 -15.18 25.10 -20.68
N ALA A 238 -16.35 25.04 -21.32
CA ALA A 238 -17.57 25.65 -20.80
C ALA A 238 -18.00 25.04 -19.46
N ALA A 239 -17.98 23.71 -19.33
CA ALA A 239 -18.30 23.00 -18.09
C ALA A 239 -17.30 23.32 -16.96
N VAL A 240 -16.01 23.41 -17.27
CA VAL A 240 -14.95 23.79 -16.33
C VAL A 240 -15.09 25.25 -15.90
N HIS A 241 -15.42 26.17 -16.82
CA HIS A 241 -15.72 27.57 -16.46
C HIS A 241 -17.00 27.70 -15.61
N THR A 242 -18.00 26.84 -15.80
CA THR A 242 -19.17 26.81 -14.92
C THR A 242 -18.90 26.17 -13.56
N LEU A 243 -17.89 25.31 -13.44
CA LEU A 243 -17.54 24.60 -12.19
C LEU A 243 -16.42 25.28 -11.38
N LEU A 244 -15.55 26.07 -12.03
CA LEU A 244 -14.51 26.86 -11.37
C LEU A 244 -14.70 28.36 -11.70
N PRO A 245 -15.51 29.09 -10.91
CA PRO A 245 -15.75 30.52 -11.08
C PRO A 245 -14.60 31.38 -10.50
N TRP A 246 -13.34 30.97 -10.66
CA TRP A 246 -12.19 31.74 -10.18
C TRP A 246 -11.14 31.90 -11.27
N ALA A 247 -11.34 32.95 -12.07
CA ALA A 247 -10.30 33.82 -12.66
C ALA A 247 -10.93 34.68 -13.77
N GLU A 248 -12.06 35.34 -13.50
CA GLU A 248 -12.34 36.58 -14.22
C GLU A 248 -11.50 37.68 -13.57
N ILE A 249 -10.31 37.91 -14.13
CA ILE A 249 -9.59 39.16 -13.89
C ILE A 249 -10.45 40.26 -14.50
N LYS A 250 -11.05 41.09 -13.63
CA LYS A 250 -11.72 42.34 -13.98
C LYS A 250 -10.78 43.20 -14.84
N GLY A 251 -11.06 43.26 -16.13
CA GLY A 251 -10.58 44.32 -17.02
C GLY A 251 -11.70 45.33 -17.19
N ASP A 252 -11.54 46.50 -16.57
CA ASP A 252 -12.41 47.67 -16.73
C ASP A 252 -12.53 48.07 -18.21
N SER A 253 -13.74 48.34 -18.68
CA SER A 253 -13.94 49.22 -19.84
C SER A 253 -15.31 49.88 -19.83
N ARG A 254 -15.37 51.03 -19.16
CA ARG A 254 -16.18 52.15 -19.63
C ARG A 254 -15.49 52.75 -20.86
N SER A 255 -16.07 52.64 -22.04
CA SER A 255 -15.95 53.70 -23.07
C SER A 255 -16.92 53.49 -24.22
N LEU A 256 -17.77 54.49 -24.38
CA LEU A 256 -18.61 54.80 -25.50
C LEU A 256 -17.71 55.19 -26.71
N GLY A 257 -17.98 54.63 -27.89
CA GLY A 257 -17.60 55.21 -29.19
C GLY A 257 -16.23 54.84 -29.78
N ALA A 258 -16.27 54.60 -31.10
CA ALA A 258 -15.18 54.49 -32.10
C ALA A 258 -14.54 53.10 -32.33
N CYS A 259 -14.64 52.67 -33.59
CA CYS A 259 -14.20 51.44 -34.24
C CYS A 259 -12.73 51.00 -33.97
N LEU A 260 -12.56 49.74 -33.51
CA LEU A 260 -11.52 48.70 -33.78
C LEU A 260 -11.22 47.86 -32.50
N PRO A 261 -10.74 46.59 -32.56
CA PRO A 261 -11.02 45.47 -33.46
C PRO A 261 -11.81 44.38 -32.70
N ALA A 262 -12.95 43.94 -33.24
CA ALA A 262 -13.85 43.03 -32.52
C ALA A 262 -13.20 41.64 -32.31
N ALA A 263 -13.04 41.24 -31.04
CA ALA A 263 -12.68 39.87 -30.66
C ALA A 263 -13.63 38.86 -31.32
N CYS A 264 -13.14 37.65 -31.60
CA CYS A 264 -13.94 36.63 -32.25
C CYS A 264 -15.20 36.31 -31.41
N ALA A 265 -16.39 36.40 -32.00
CA ALA A 265 -17.64 36.12 -31.28
C ALA A 265 -17.85 34.64 -30.89
N ILE A 266 -16.91 33.74 -31.20
CA ILE A 266 -16.93 32.32 -30.82
C ILE A 266 -15.88 32.01 -29.74
N CYS A 267 -14.62 32.42 -29.92
CA CYS A 267 -13.53 32.12 -28.97
C CYS A 267 -13.15 33.29 -28.05
N SER A 268 -13.72 34.47 -28.25
CA SER A 268 -13.44 35.71 -27.51
C SER A 268 -11.97 36.15 -27.50
N GLU A 269 -11.16 35.60 -28.42
CA GLU A 269 -9.75 35.94 -28.62
C GLU A 269 -9.57 36.76 -29.91
N TRP A 270 -8.35 37.26 -30.13
CA TRP A 270 -7.99 37.97 -31.35
C TRP A 270 -8.20 37.09 -32.60
N PRO A 271 -8.95 37.56 -33.61
CA PRO A 271 -9.37 36.70 -34.71
C PRO A 271 -8.20 36.29 -35.61
N THR A 272 -7.94 34.98 -35.72
CA THR A 272 -6.98 34.42 -36.68
C THR A 272 -7.67 34.29 -38.03
N MET A 273 -7.22 35.06 -39.04
CA MET A 273 -7.89 35.25 -40.34
C MET A 273 -9.36 35.69 -40.16
N PRO A 274 -9.61 37.01 -39.94
CA PRO A 274 -10.93 37.51 -39.61
C PRO A 274 -11.92 37.36 -40.77
N HIS A 275 -13.09 36.80 -40.45
CA HIS A 275 -14.20 36.63 -41.38
C HIS A 275 -15.50 37.15 -40.78
N THR A 276 -16.39 37.59 -41.66
CA THR A 276 -17.79 37.85 -41.36
C THR A 276 -18.68 36.88 -42.15
N ILE A 277 -19.91 36.76 -41.65
CA ILE A 277 -20.97 35.87 -42.15
C ILE A 277 -22.10 36.70 -42.81
N GLY A 278 -21.88 38.00 -42.96
CA GLY A 278 -22.88 38.98 -43.39
C GLY A 278 -23.51 39.76 -42.23
N CYS A 279 -22.88 39.75 -41.05
CA CYS A 279 -23.25 40.56 -39.88
C CYS A 279 -22.07 41.44 -39.43
N GLU A 280 -22.31 42.34 -38.48
CA GLU A 280 -21.28 43.24 -37.93
C GLU A 280 -20.27 42.53 -36.99
N HIS A 281 -20.41 41.22 -36.78
CA HIS A 281 -19.55 40.45 -35.88
C HIS A 281 -18.39 39.78 -36.61
N VAL A 282 -17.22 39.76 -35.95
CA VAL A 282 -15.98 39.18 -36.48
C VAL A 282 -15.75 37.79 -35.90
N PHE A 283 -15.26 36.87 -36.74
CA PHE A 283 -14.94 35.49 -36.37
C PHE A 283 -13.57 35.06 -36.91
N CYS A 284 -12.92 34.09 -36.27
CA CYS A 284 -11.78 33.40 -36.88
C CYS A 284 -12.28 32.48 -38.01
N TYR A 285 -11.53 32.36 -39.10
CA TYR A 285 -11.79 31.39 -40.18
C TYR A 285 -12.07 29.98 -39.62
N TYR A 286 -11.15 29.50 -38.78
CA TYR A 286 -11.24 28.16 -38.21
C TYR A 286 -12.44 28.00 -37.27
N CYS A 287 -12.85 29.05 -36.57
CA CYS A 287 -14.00 28.98 -35.67
C CYS A 287 -15.30 28.78 -36.46
N VAL A 288 -15.53 29.57 -37.51
CA VAL A 288 -16.72 29.42 -38.36
C VAL A 288 -16.68 28.11 -39.13
N LYS A 289 -15.54 27.77 -39.75
CA LYS A 289 -15.37 26.52 -40.50
C LYS A 289 -15.62 25.29 -39.63
N SER A 290 -15.09 25.28 -38.39
CA SER A 290 -15.30 24.17 -37.46
C SER A 290 -16.76 23.98 -37.07
N HIS A 291 -17.50 25.07 -36.84
CA HIS A 291 -18.92 25.01 -36.52
C HIS A 291 -19.77 24.61 -37.74
N ALA A 292 -19.46 25.14 -38.93
CA ALA A 292 -20.15 24.77 -40.16
C ALA A 292 -19.93 23.30 -40.58
N ILE A 293 -18.83 22.67 -40.14
CA ILE A 293 -18.59 21.23 -40.34
C ILE A 293 -19.32 20.40 -39.28
N ALA A 294 -19.42 20.90 -38.04
CA ALA A 294 -20.07 20.19 -36.94
C ALA A 294 -21.61 20.30 -36.98
N GLU A 295 -22.15 21.41 -37.47
CA GLU A 295 -23.57 21.73 -37.50
C GLU A 295 -23.97 22.15 -38.93
N MET A 296 -25.04 21.54 -39.44
CA MET A 296 -25.53 21.76 -40.82
C MET A 296 -25.90 23.22 -41.10
N CYS A 297 -26.28 23.98 -40.07
CA CYS A 297 -26.68 25.38 -40.15
C CYS A 297 -26.00 26.16 -39.01
N PHE A 298 -24.98 26.97 -39.33
CA PHE A 298 -24.37 27.87 -38.35
C PHE A 298 -25.12 29.20 -38.28
N SER A 299 -25.51 29.61 -37.08
CA SER A 299 -26.09 30.94 -36.79
C SER A 299 -25.17 31.74 -35.87
N CYS A 300 -25.12 33.06 -36.10
CA CYS A 300 -24.32 33.94 -35.26
C CYS A 300 -24.84 33.92 -33.81
N PRO A 301 -24.00 33.64 -32.80
CA PRO A 301 -24.45 33.57 -31.41
C PRO A 301 -24.92 34.91 -30.82
N LYS A 302 -24.59 36.04 -31.47
CA LYS A 302 -24.97 37.39 -31.00
C LYS A 302 -26.22 37.96 -31.67
N CYS A 303 -26.43 37.71 -32.96
CA CYS A 303 -27.56 38.26 -33.71
C CYS A 303 -28.48 37.21 -34.35
N GLY A 304 -28.16 35.92 -34.27
CA GLY A 304 -28.97 34.84 -34.82
C GLY A 304 -28.96 34.73 -36.35
N LEU A 305 -28.17 35.55 -37.06
CA LEU A 305 -28.09 35.51 -38.52
C LEU A 305 -27.46 34.19 -39.00
N GLU A 306 -28.14 33.48 -39.91
CA GLU A 306 -27.65 32.25 -40.52
C GLU A 306 -26.55 32.49 -41.56
N LEU A 307 -25.64 31.53 -41.67
CA LEU A 307 -24.50 31.56 -42.60
C LEU A 307 -24.95 31.53 -44.06
N LYS A 308 -24.89 32.69 -44.72
CA LYS A 308 -25.13 32.82 -46.17
C LYS A 308 -23.86 32.76 -47.00
N ALA A 309 -22.82 33.50 -46.60
CA ALA A 309 -21.52 33.52 -47.27
C ALA A 309 -20.42 33.86 -46.25
N LEU A 310 -19.22 33.29 -46.45
CA LEU A 310 -18.06 33.57 -45.62
C LEU A 310 -17.17 34.60 -46.33
N GLU A 311 -17.09 35.80 -45.80
CA GLU A 311 -16.33 36.90 -46.40
C GLU A 311 -15.08 37.23 -45.59
N SER A 312 -13.94 37.39 -46.26
CA SER A 312 -12.68 37.79 -45.60
C SER A 312 -12.68 39.27 -45.30
N LEU A 313 -12.51 39.62 -44.02
CA LEU A 313 -12.25 41.00 -43.62
C LEU A 313 -10.76 41.28 -43.85
N LYS A 314 -10.43 42.08 -44.86
CA LYS A 314 -9.07 42.63 -45.00
C LYS A 314 -8.93 43.76 -43.98
N MET A 315 -8.35 43.45 -42.83
CA MET A 315 -8.01 44.47 -41.85
C MET A 315 -6.80 45.23 -42.37
N GLN A 316 -6.98 46.50 -42.74
CA GLN A 316 -5.85 47.39 -43.03
C GLN A 316 -5.16 47.67 -41.70
N ILE A 317 -3.98 47.07 -41.51
CA ILE A 317 -3.12 47.38 -40.37
C ILE A 317 -2.38 48.65 -40.76
N GLU A 318 -2.90 49.82 -40.38
CA GLU A 318 -2.10 51.03 -40.36
C GLU A 318 -1.06 50.87 -39.24
N MET A 319 0.18 50.61 -39.63
CA MET A 319 1.32 50.70 -38.73
C MET A 319 1.60 52.19 -38.51
N THR A 320 1.13 52.74 -37.39
CA THR A 320 1.67 54.00 -36.89
C THR A 320 3.10 53.75 -36.44
N GLU A 321 4.07 54.18 -37.26
CA GLU A 321 5.47 54.27 -36.86
C GLU A 321 5.56 55.22 -35.65
N PHE A 322 5.91 54.66 -34.49
CA PHE A 322 6.30 55.43 -33.32
C PHE A 322 7.69 56.01 -33.58
N HIS A 323 7.74 57.32 -33.87
CA HIS A 323 8.94 58.15 -33.78
C HIS A 323 9.27 58.49 -32.33
#